data_AF-S4P896-F1
#
_entry.id   AF-S4P896-F1
#
_cell.length_a   1.000
_cell.length_b   1.000
_cell.length_c   1.000
_cell.angle_alpha   90.00
_cell.angle_beta   90.00
_cell.angle_gamma   90.00
#
_symmetry.space_group_name_H-M   'P 1'
#
loop_
_entity.id
_entity.type
_entity.pdbx_description
1 polymer ?
#
loop_
_entity_poly.entity_id
_entity_poly.type
_entity_poly.pdbx_seq_one_letter_code
_entity_poly.pdbx_strand_id
1 'polypeptide(L)'
;MRERSFPYHYSRTPIIRTPTIRIADYPNHKKNEIVVSVREDVEVEVEEELSADVEVDAGPSASEAFAGLETALKWMERQPECDHLQLLTVKRMRDLAARKRLKTAKQLTLTEMFKKNNDFYF
;
A
#
# COMPACT_ATOMS: atom_id res chain seq x y z
N MET A 1 25.62 -57.76 -9.93
CA MET A 1 24.60 -57.07 -10.76
C MET A 1 23.41 -56.75 -9.85
N ARG A 2 23.16 -55.44 -9.61
CA ARG A 2 21.92 -54.77 -9.11
C ARG A 2 21.27 -55.24 -7.78
N GLU A 3 21.38 -54.44 -6.71
CA GLU A 3 20.37 -53.46 -6.19
C GLU A 3 19.18 -54.17 -5.47
N ARG A 4 18.73 -53.83 -4.25
CA ARG A 4 18.37 -52.55 -3.61
C ARG A 4 18.40 -52.77 -2.06
N SER A 5 18.92 -51.88 -1.19
CA SER A 5 18.34 -50.61 -0.70
C SER A 5 16.87 -50.79 -0.26
N PHE A 6 16.41 -50.65 0.98
CA PHE A 6 16.81 -49.82 2.14
C PHE A 6 16.31 -50.49 3.44
N PRO A 7 17.06 -50.50 4.56
CA PRO A 7 16.47 -50.76 5.87
C PRO A 7 15.80 -49.47 6.40
N TYR A 8 14.50 -49.55 6.69
CA TYR A 8 13.77 -48.50 7.39
C TYR A 8 14.38 -48.29 8.79
N HIS A 9 15.29 -47.33 8.92
CA HIS A 9 15.64 -46.77 10.21
C HIS A 9 14.65 -45.67 10.55
N TYR A 10 13.73 -45.97 11.47
CA TYR A 10 12.79 -45.03 12.05
C TYR A 10 13.58 -43.99 12.86
N SER A 11 14.00 -42.89 12.23
CA SER A 11 14.55 -41.74 12.95
C SER A 11 13.39 -41.02 13.65
N ARG A 12 13.22 -41.27 14.95
CA ARG A 12 12.35 -40.44 15.80
C ARG A 12 12.99 -39.06 15.90
N THR A 13 12.52 -38.12 15.09
CA THR A 13 12.81 -36.70 15.32
C THR A 13 12.13 -36.27 16.62
N PRO A 14 12.82 -35.61 17.56
CA PRO A 14 12.17 -35.06 18.74
C PRO A 14 11.21 -33.95 18.31
N ILE A 15 9.95 -34.05 18.72
CA ILE A 15 8.94 -33.00 18.52
C ILE A 15 9.33 -31.85 19.46
N ILE A 16 9.97 -30.82 18.91
CA ILE A 16 10.17 -29.54 19.61
C ILE A 16 8.79 -28.90 19.74
N ARG A 17 8.19 -28.99 20.94
CA ARG A 17 6.98 -28.24 21.26
C ARG A 17 7.36 -26.77 21.36
N THR A 18 7.09 -25.99 20.33
CA THR A 18 7.14 -24.53 20.44
C THR A 18 6.03 -24.08 21.40
N PRO A 19 6.30 -23.20 22.38
CA PRO A 19 5.24 -22.67 23.20
C PRO A 19 4.29 -21.85 22.33
N THR A 20 3.01 -22.23 22.32
CA THR A 20 1.95 -21.39 21.74
C THR A 20 1.73 -20.21 22.67
N ILE A 21 2.21 -19.02 22.28
CA ILE A 21 1.87 -17.77 22.96
C ILE A 21 0.37 -17.54 22.77
N ARG A 22 -0.37 -17.42 23.88
CA ARG A 22 -1.80 -17.10 23.82
C ARG A 22 -1.93 -15.61 23.52
N ILE A 23 -2.85 -15.26 22.62
CA ILE A 23 -3.09 -13.86 22.18
C ILE A 23 -3.39 -12.92 23.37
N ALA A 24 -3.83 -13.46 24.51
CA ALA A 24 -4.07 -12.72 25.75
C ALA A 24 -2.80 -12.17 26.43
N ASP A 25 -1.61 -12.65 26.07
CA ASP A 25 -0.34 -12.23 26.68
C ASP A 25 0.25 -10.96 26.02
N TYR A 26 -0.44 -10.38 25.02
CA TYR A 26 -0.06 -9.09 24.47
C TYR A 26 -0.51 -7.95 25.40
N PRO A 27 0.41 -7.12 25.92
CA PRO A 27 0.02 -5.96 26.71
C PRO A 27 -0.86 -5.02 25.86
N ASN A 28 -2.04 -4.73 26.40
CA ASN A 28 -3.03 -3.82 25.83
C ASN A 28 -2.44 -2.41 25.74
N HIS A 29 -1.93 -2.05 24.57
CA HIS A 29 -1.46 -0.70 24.29
C HIS A 29 -2.69 0.22 24.34
N LYS A 30 -2.80 1.01 25.42
CA LYS A 30 -3.90 1.98 25.62
C LYS A 30 -4.06 2.83 24.35
N LYS A 31 -5.24 2.76 23.75
CA LYS A 31 -5.63 3.57 22.60
C LYS A 31 -6.23 4.89 23.09
N ASN A 32 -5.64 5.98 22.59
CA ASN A 32 -6.28 7.24 22.23
C ASN A 32 -6.89 8.09 23.36
N GLU A 33 -6.08 9.03 23.86
CA GLU A 33 -6.59 10.28 24.44
C GLU A 33 -7.03 11.19 23.27
N ILE A 34 -8.35 11.40 23.13
CA ILE A 34 -8.91 12.33 22.15
C ILE A 34 -9.17 13.64 22.90
N VAL A 35 -8.30 14.64 22.69
CA VAL A 35 -8.54 16.00 23.17
C VAL A 35 -9.62 16.63 22.28
N VAL A 36 -10.83 16.78 22.80
CA VAL A 36 -11.91 17.54 22.17
C VAL A 36 -11.59 19.02 22.35
N SER A 37 -11.07 19.66 21.31
CA SER A 37 -11.00 21.12 21.24
C SER A 37 -12.25 21.63 20.54
N VAL A 38 -13.18 22.19 21.34
CA VAL A 38 -14.32 22.96 20.85
C VAL A 38 -13.76 24.25 20.25
N ARG A 39 -13.99 24.50 18.96
CA ARG A 39 -13.71 25.80 18.34
C ARG A 39 -15.01 26.58 18.33
N GLU A 40 -14.99 27.78 18.91
CA GLU A 40 -16.06 28.75 18.81
C GLU A 40 -16.28 29.10 17.34
N ASP A 41 -17.54 29.08 16.91
CA ASP A 41 -17.97 29.51 15.59
C ASP A 41 -17.78 31.03 15.46
N VAL A 42 -16.68 31.45 14.83
CA VAL A 42 -16.54 32.82 14.33
C VAL A 42 -17.03 32.81 12.89
N GLU A 43 -18.26 33.28 12.67
CA GLU A 43 -18.76 33.63 11.35
C GLU A 43 -17.88 34.75 10.79
N VAL A 44 -16.93 34.37 9.93
CA VAL A 44 -16.25 35.33 9.06
C VAL A 44 -17.02 35.32 7.75
N GLU A 45 -17.84 36.35 7.53
CA GLU A 45 -18.32 36.69 6.19
C GLU A 45 -17.11 36.95 5.31
N VAL A 46 -16.75 35.97 4.48
CA VAL A 46 -15.76 36.15 3.42
C VAL A 46 -16.53 36.69 2.23
N GLU A 47 -16.49 38.01 2.03
CA GLU A 47 -16.85 38.62 0.77
C GLU A 47 -16.03 37.96 -0.34
N GLU A 48 -16.73 37.24 -1.22
CA GLU A 48 -16.23 36.78 -2.50
C GLU A 48 -15.82 38.00 -3.33
N GLU A 49 -14.51 38.17 -3.56
CA GLU A 49 -14.01 38.63 -4.86
C GLU A 49 -12.50 38.44 -4.95
N LEU A 50 -12.10 37.33 -5.57
CA LEU A 50 -10.80 37.21 -6.22
C LEU A 50 -10.98 36.29 -7.43
N SER A 51 -11.48 36.89 -8.51
CA SER A 51 -11.34 36.34 -9.86
C SER A 51 -9.87 36.46 -10.30
N ALA A 52 -9.00 35.69 -9.65
CA ALA A 52 -7.75 35.32 -10.27
C ALA A 52 -8.06 34.09 -11.11
N ASP A 53 -7.88 34.21 -12.42
CA ASP A 53 -7.76 33.09 -13.34
C ASP A 53 -6.51 32.29 -12.93
N VAL A 54 -6.65 31.52 -11.85
CA VAL A 54 -5.62 30.60 -11.39
C VAL A 54 -5.68 29.46 -12.38
N GLU A 55 -4.78 29.48 -13.37
CA GLU A 55 -4.43 28.28 -14.13
C GLU A 55 -4.21 27.17 -13.09
N VAL A 56 -5.18 26.27 -12.98
CA VAL A 56 -5.07 25.10 -12.12
C VAL A 56 -3.99 24.25 -12.76
N ASP A 57 -2.77 24.32 -12.21
CA ASP A 57 -1.69 23.42 -12.59
C ASP A 57 -2.22 21.99 -12.48
N ALA A 58 -2.44 21.35 -13.64
CA ALA A 58 -2.99 20.01 -13.73
C ALA A 58 -2.08 18.97 -13.07
N GLY A 59 -0.88 19.38 -12.67
CA GLY A 59 0.13 18.52 -12.07
C GLY A 59 0.68 17.53 -13.09
N PRO A 60 1.68 16.73 -12.68
CA PRO A 60 2.26 15.72 -13.54
C PRO A 60 1.22 14.65 -13.88
N SER A 61 1.23 14.19 -15.13
CA SER A 61 0.49 12.97 -15.50
C SER A 61 0.93 11.81 -14.61
N ALA A 62 0.08 10.78 -14.48
CA ALA A 62 0.44 9.63 -13.67
C ALA A 62 1.78 9.00 -14.09
N SER A 63 2.07 8.96 -15.40
CA SER A 63 3.34 8.44 -15.93
C SER A 63 4.54 9.28 -15.47
N GLU A 64 4.44 10.59 -15.56
CA GLU A 64 5.48 11.53 -15.13
C GLU A 64 5.71 11.45 -13.62
N ALA A 65 4.63 11.37 -12.84
CA ALA A 65 4.71 11.20 -11.39
C ALA A 65 5.42 9.89 -11.00
N PHE A 66 5.16 8.78 -11.70
CA PHE A 66 5.87 7.52 -11.47
C PHE A 66 7.35 7.61 -11.86
N ALA A 67 7.66 8.19 -13.01
CA ALA A 67 9.05 8.37 -13.46
C ALA A 67 9.84 9.28 -12.51
N GLY A 68 9.23 10.36 -12.02
CA GLY A 68 9.80 11.25 -11.01
C GLY A 68 10.05 10.53 -9.69
N LEU A 69 9.08 9.73 -9.22
CA LEU A 69 9.23 8.94 -8.00
C LEU A 69 10.34 7.88 -8.11
N GLU A 70 10.47 7.19 -9.24
CA GLU A 70 11.57 6.24 -9.46
C GLU A 70 12.93 6.92 -9.44
N THR A 71 13.03 8.10 -10.05
CA THR A 71 14.26 8.91 -10.05
C THR A 71 14.63 9.35 -8.63
N ALA A 72 13.64 9.85 -7.87
CA ALA A 72 13.84 10.23 -6.47
C ALA A 72 14.28 9.05 -5.60
N LEU A 73 13.67 7.87 -5.78
CA LEU A 73 14.05 6.65 -5.05
C LEU A 73 15.51 6.24 -5.34
N LYS A 74 15.92 6.27 -6.60
CA LYS A 74 17.33 5.98 -6.99
C LYS A 74 18.30 6.99 -6.38
N TRP A 75 17.89 8.25 -6.27
CA TRP A 75 18.70 9.29 -5.64
C TRP A 75 18.81 9.06 -4.12
N MET A 76 17.68 8.76 -3.45
CA MET A 76 17.63 8.46 -2.02
C MET A 76 18.47 7.24 -1.64
N GLU A 77 18.48 6.19 -2.47
CA GLU A 77 19.31 4.99 -2.25
C GLU A 77 20.82 5.26 -2.21
N ARG A 78 21.25 6.38 -2.79
CA ARG A 78 22.67 6.78 -2.85
C ARG A 78 23.08 7.71 -1.73
N GLN A 79 22.14 8.24 -0.95
CA GLN A 79 22.46 9.16 0.14
C GLN A 79 22.89 8.36 1.37
N PRO A 80 24.08 8.63 1.94
CA PRO A 80 24.57 7.91 3.12
C PRO A 80 23.73 8.18 4.39
N GLU A 81 22.98 9.27 4.42
CA GLU A 81 22.10 9.67 5.53
C GLU A 81 20.69 9.08 5.43
N CYS A 82 20.36 8.40 4.32
CA CYS A 82 19.03 7.85 4.09
C CYS A 82 18.77 6.63 4.98
N ASP A 83 17.86 6.77 5.94
CA ASP A 83 17.44 5.65 6.79
C ASP A 83 16.70 4.59 5.97
N HIS A 84 17.10 3.33 6.16
CA HIS A 84 16.49 2.19 5.51
C HIS A 84 14.97 2.11 5.74
N LEU A 85 14.49 2.54 6.91
CA LEU A 85 13.05 2.56 7.20
C LEU A 85 12.29 3.60 6.38
N GLN A 86 12.90 4.78 6.15
CA GLN A 86 12.32 5.81 5.28
C GLN A 86 12.24 5.30 3.84
N LEU A 87 13.31 4.70 3.33
CA LEU A 87 13.35 4.12 1.99
C LEU A 87 12.31 3.00 1.82
N LEU A 88 12.18 2.12 2.81
CA LEU A 88 11.18 1.05 2.79
C LEU A 88 9.75 1.59 2.76
N THR A 89 9.49 2.68 3.49
CA THR A 89 8.19 3.35 3.53
C THR A 89 7.80 3.88 2.15
N VAL A 90 8.69 4.61 1.48
CA VAL A 90 8.44 5.17 0.14
C VAL A 90 8.25 4.05 -0.89
N LYS A 91 9.06 2.98 -0.85
CA LYS A 91 8.89 1.80 -1.71
C LYS A 91 7.53 1.13 -1.50
N ARG A 92 7.08 1.00 -0.26
CA ARG A 92 5.75 0.45 0.07
C ARG A 92 4.62 1.31 -0.49
N MET A 93 4.74 2.65 -0.43
CA MET A 93 3.76 3.58 -1.00
C MET A 93 3.66 3.41 -2.51
N ARG A 94 4.81 3.34 -3.22
CA ARG A 94 4.88 3.03 -4.65
C ARG A 94 4.15 1.73 -4.98
N ASP A 95 4.44 0.65 -4.25
CA ASP A 95 3.83 -0.65 -4.52
C ASP A 95 2.32 -0.64 -4.26
N LEU A 96 1.86 0.11 -3.26
CA LEU A 96 0.43 0.28 -2.98
C LEU A 96 -0.27 1.02 -4.14
N ALA A 97 0.34 2.08 -4.66
CA ALA A 97 -0.19 2.82 -5.81
C ALA A 97 -0.24 1.93 -7.07
N ALA A 98 0.81 1.15 -7.34
CA ALA A 98 0.85 0.20 -8.45
C ALA A 98 -0.26 -0.87 -8.33
N ARG A 99 -0.47 -1.42 -7.12
CA ARG A 99 -1.55 -2.38 -6.87
C ARG A 99 -2.94 -1.77 -7.08
N LYS A 100 -3.16 -0.52 -6.69
CA LYS A 100 -4.44 0.18 -6.93
C LYS A 100 -4.69 0.33 -8.43
N ARG A 101 -3.70 0.77 -9.21
CA ARG A 101 -3.79 0.86 -10.67
C ARG A 101 -4.14 -0.48 -11.32
N LEU A 102 -3.49 -1.56 -10.90
CA LEU A 102 -3.77 -2.90 -11.43
C LEU A 102 -5.20 -3.36 -11.12
N LYS A 103 -5.71 -3.07 -9.91
CA LYS A 103 -7.09 -3.39 -9.54
C LYS A 103 -8.09 -2.59 -10.38
N THR A 104 -7.88 -1.28 -10.53
CA THR A 104 -8.74 -0.42 -11.37
C THR A 104 -8.73 -0.88 -12.83
N ALA A 105 -7.55 -1.22 -13.38
CA ALA A 105 -7.45 -1.74 -14.74
C ALA A 105 -8.26 -3.03 -14.92
N LYS A 106 -8.13 -3.99 -13.98
CA LYS A 106 -8.93 -5.23 -14.01
C LYS A 106 -10.44 -4.96 -13.94
N GLN A 107 -10.86 -4.01 -13.11
CA GLN A 107 -12.27 -3.63 -12.99
C GLN A 107 -12.80 -2.99 -14.27
N LEU A 108 -12.02 -2.12 -14.91
CA LEU A 108 -12.38 -1.54 -16.21
C LEU A 108 -12.55 -2.64 -17.27
N THR A 109 -11.59 -3.55 -17.40
CA THR A 109 -11.68 -4.68 -18.34
C THR A 109 -12.90 -5.56 -18.11
N LEU A 110 -13.22 -5.87 -16.85
CA LEU A 110 -14.42 -6.65 -16.51
C LEU A 110 -15.70 -5.90 -16.94
N THR A 111 -15.77 -4.61 -16.65
CA THR A 111 -16.91 -3.76 -17.00
C THR A 111 -17.09 -3.65 -18.52
N GLU A 112 -15.99 -3.53 -19.27
CA GLU A 112 -15.99 -3.50 -20.73
C GLU A 112 -16.51 -4.81 -21.33
N MET A 113 -16.12 -5.96 -20.79
CA MET A 113 -16.63 -7.27 -21.25
C MET A 113 -18.13 -7.40 -21.04
N PHE A 114 -18.66 -6.96 -19.89
CA PHE A 114 -20.10 -7.00 -19.62
C PHE A 114 -20.90 -6.07 -20.52
N LYS A 115 -20.39 -4.86 -20.81
CA LYS A 115 -21.02 -3.95 -21.77
C LYS A 115 -21.09 -4.55 -23.16
N LYS A 116 -19.95 -5.03 -23.67
CA LYS A 116 -19.88 -5.68 -25.00
C LYS A 116 -20.87 -6.83 -25.10
N ASN A 117 -20.97 -7.69 -24.09
CA ASN A 117 -21.92 -8.80 -24.13
C ASN A 117 -23.37 -8.32 -24.18
N ASN A 118 -23.75 -7.28 -23.43
CA ASN A 118 -25.11 -6.72 -23.49
C ASN A 118 -25.43 -6.08 -24.85
N ASP A 119 -24.45 -5.45 -25.50
CA ASP A 119 -24.61 -4.86 -26.84
C ASP A 119 -24.78 -5.92 -27.95
N PHE A 120 -24.46 -7.18 -27.69
CA PHE A 120 -24.68 -8.31 -28.63
C PHE A 120 -26.04 -9.00 -28.45
N TYR A 121 -26.80 -8.69 -27.39
CA TYR A 121 -28.13 -9.24 -27.13
C TYR A 121 -29.27 -8.24 -27.45
N PHE A 122 -28.95 -7.12 -28.13
CA PHE A 122 -29.89 -6.19 -28.76
C PHE A 122 -29.51 -6.02 -30.24
#